data_AF-A0A524DAZ5-F1
#
_entry.id   AF-A0A524DAZ5-F1
#
_cell.length_a   1.000
_cell.length_b   1.000
_cell.length_c   1.000
_cell.angle_alpha   90.00
_cell.angle_beta   90.00
_cell.angle_gamma   90.00
#
_symmetry.space_group_name_H-M   'P 1'
#
loop_
_entity.id
_entity.type
_entity.pdbx_description
1 polymer ?
#
loop_
_entity_poly.entity_id
_entity_poly.type
_entity_poly.pdbx_seq_one_letter_code
_entity_poly.pdbx_strand_id
1 'polypeptide(L)'
;MYDLLPKVQTSKGTEETFDPERIMNSLLKETDLSAEQAQEVAIELTRRAILYKIKVLTSPEIRELVCSILLEKGLDKARFRYTRLGLPFYDFDKLMSSSENEDQKKQRVFSQIQYEYEEIKKILRDLKK
;
A
#
# COMPACT_ATOMS: atom_id res chain seq x y z
N MET A 1 26.56 0.15 -10.28
CA MET A 1 25.25 0.00 -10.94
C MET A 1 24.26 0.73 -10.05
N TYR A 2 23.69 1.86 -10.49
CA TYR A 2 22.81 2.66 -9.66
C TYR A 2 21.64 1.80 -9.15
N ASP A 3 21.32 1.93 -7.87
CA ASP A 3 20.17 1.27 -7.23
C ASP A 3 18.89 1.85 -7.88
N LEU A 4 18.43 1.22 -8.97
CA LEU A 4 17.33 1.71 -9.81
C LEU A 4 15.98 1.64 -9.08
N LEU A 5 15.92 0.83 -8.02
CA LEU A 5 14.71 0.61 -7.25
C LEU A 5 14.56 1.70 -6.17
N PRO A 6 13.34 2.21 -5.93
CA PRO A 6 13.11 3.15 -4.86
C PRO A 6 13.43 2.53 -3.50
N LYS A 7 13.69 3.38 -2.50
CA LYS A 7 13.57 2.98 -1.11
C LYS A 7 12.10 2.97 -0.71
N VAL A 8 11.73 2.06 0.17
CA VAL A 8 10.41 2.04 0.81
C VAL A 8 10.57 2.58 2.21
N GLN A 9 9.97 3.73 2.47
CA GLN A 9 9.90 4.27 3.81
C GLN A 9 8.85 3.49 4.59
N THR A 10 9.29 2.75 5.59
CA THR A 10 8.39 2.06 6.49
C THR A 10 7.85 3.03 7.53
N SER A 11 6.72 2.66 8.11
CA SER A 11 6.09 3.40 9.19
C SER A 11 6.89 3.40 10.51
N LYS A 12 8.05 2.71 10.55
CA LYS A 12 9.00 2.74 11.68
C LYS A 12 10.13 3.74 11.45
N GLY A 13 10.07 4.53 10.38
CA GLY A 13 11.14 5.46 10.00
C GLY A 13 12.40 4.75 9.48
N THR A 14 12.29 3.46 9.12
CA THR A 14 13.36 2.73 8.44
C THR A 14 13.16 2.77 6.94
N GLU A 15 14.26 2.79 6.19
CA GLU A 15 14.24 2.60 4.75
C GLU A 15 14.57 1.15 4.43
N GLU A 16 13.71 0.54 3.63
CA GLU A 16 13.92 -0.81 3.09
C GLU A 16 14.08 -0.73 1.57
N THR A 17 14.74 -1.71 0.96
CA THR A 17 14.78 -1.80 -0.50
C THR A 17 13.40 -2.20 -1.01
N PHE A 18 12.93 -1.56 -2.08
CA PHE A 18 11.69 -1.96 -2.74
C PHE A 18 11.77 -3.40 -3.21
N ASP A 19 10.77 -4.18 -2.83
CA ASP A 19 10.68 -5.61 -3.10
C ASP A 19 9.34 -5.91 -3.80
N PRO A 20 9.37 -6.23 -5.11
CA PRO A 20 8.17 -6.60 -5.87
C PRO A 20 7.45 -7.81 -5.29
N GLU A 21 8.15 -8.74 -4.64
CA GLU A 21 7.56 -9.96 -4.08
C GLU A 21 6.58 -9.62 -2.95
N ARG A 22 6.88 -8.60 -2.14
CA ARG A 22 5.96 -8.11 -1.10
C ARG A 22 4.67 -7.56 -1.66
N ILE A 23 4.73 -6.93 -2.84
CA ILE A 23 3.55 -6.40 -3.53
C ILE A 23 2.70 -7.55 -4.07
N MET A 24 3.34 -8.51 -4.73
CA MET A 24 2.68 -9.73 -5.22
C MET A 24 1.98 -10.47 -4.08
N ASN A 25 2.68 -10.69 -2.96
CA ASN A 25 2.13 -11.38 -1.79
C ASN A 25 0.95 -10.63 -1.16
N SER A 26 1.02 -9.30 -1.09
CA SER A 26 -0.10 -8.47 -0.61
C SER A 26 -1.31 -8.56 -1.54
N LEU A 27 -1.10 -8.52 -2.87
CA LEU A 27 -2.16 -8.72 -3.86
C LEU A 27 -2.83 -10.09 -3.73
N LEU A 28 -2.04 -11.17 -3.63
CA LEU A 28 -2.57 -12.53 -3.49
C LEU A 28 -3.35 -12.72 -2.19
N LYS A 29 -2.96 -12.02 -1.13
CA LYS A 29 -3.63 -12.08 0.17
C LYS A 29 -4.94 -11.30 0.20
N GLU A 30 -4.98 -10.14 -0.45
CA GLU A 30 -6.04 -9.15 -0.28
C GLU A 30 -7.06 -9.13 -1.44
N THR A 31 -6.74 -9.79 -2.55
CA THR A 31 -7.58 -9.79 -3.77
C THR A 31 -7.85 -11.22 -4.26
N ASP A 32 -8.60 -11.34 -5.34
CA ASP A 32 -8.90 -12.60 -6.03
C ASP A 32 -8.05 -12.84 -7.28
N LEU A 33 -6.93 -12.15 -7.41
CA LEU A 33 -6.01 -12.30 -8.54
C LEU A 33 -5.31 -13.66 -8.54
N SER A 34 -5.00 -14.15 -9.73
CA SER A 34 -4.06 -15.27 -9.90
C SER A 34 -2.63 -14.83 -9.58
N ALA A 35 -1.74 -15.81 -9.32
CA ALA A 35 -0.30 -15.55 -9.13
C ALA A 35 0.31 -14.79 -10.33
N GLU A 36 -0.08 -15.16 -11.55
CA GLU A 36 0.35 -14.50 -12.78
C GLU A 36 -0.11 -13.04 -12.82
N GLN A 37 -1.38 -12.75 -12.56
CA GLN A 37 -1.91 -11.39 -12.54
C GLN A 37 -1.25 -10.53 -11.45
N ALA A 38 -1.05 -11.09 -10.25
CA ALA A 38 -0.39 -10.39 -9.15
C ALA A 38 1.08 -10.07 -9.50
N GLN A 39 1.77 -11.01 -10.13
CA GLN A 39 3.15 -10.82 -10.61
C GLN A 39 3.22 -9.74 -11.69
N GLU A 40 2.32 -9.74 -12.67
CA GLU A 40 2.26 -8.70 -13.70
C GLU A 40 2.08 -7.30 -13.10
N VAL A 41 1.19 -7.15 -12.13
CA VAL A 41 0.94 -5.87 -11.47
C VAL A 41 2.17 -5.41 -10.69
N ALA A 42 2.85 -6.32 -9.98
CA ALA A 42 4.09 -6.01 -9.27
C ALA A 42 5.23 -5.59 -10.22
N ILE A 43 5.37 -6.27 -11.37
CA ILE A 43 6.35 -5.91 -12.40
C ILE A 43 6.03 -4.53 -12.99
N GLU A 44 4.77 -4.24 -13.30
CA GLU A 44 4.37 -2.94 -13.86
C GLU A 44 4.60 -1.80 -12.86
N LEU A 45 4.31 -2.02 -11.57
CA LEU A 45 4.65 -1.06 -10.52
C LEU A 45 6.16 -0.79 -10.48
N THR A 46 6.97 -1.85 -10.52
CA THR A 46 8.43 -1.76 -10.51
C THR A 46 8.93 -0.95 -11.71
N ARG A 47 8.40 -1.23 -12.91
CA ARG A 47 8.72 -0.51 -14.14
C ARG A 47 8.38 0.98 -14.02
N ARG A 48 7.21 1.32 -13.48
CA ARG A 48 6.79 2.72 -13.26
C ARG A 48 7.70 3.43 -12.27
N ALA A 49 8.03 2.78 -11.15
CA ALA A 49 8.92 3.35 -10.15
C ALA A 49 10.29 3.72 -10.73
N ILE A 50 10.88 2.82 -11.54
CA ILE A 50 12.15 3.06 -12.24
C ILE A 50 12.00 4.18 -13.27
N LEU A 51 10.97 4.10 -14.13
CA LEU A 51 10.76 5.05 -15.23
C LEU A 51 10.54 6.48 -14.71
N TYR A 52 9.74 6.63 -13.66
CA TYR A 52 9.44 7.91 -13.03
C TYR A 52 10.56 8.39 -12.10
N LYS A 53 11.64 7.60 -11.94
CA LYS A 53 12.78 7.90 -11.07
C LYS A 53 12.33 8.21 -9.64
N ILE A 54 11.34 7.46 -9.15
CA ILE A 54 10.85 7.60 -7.78
C ILE A 54 11.99 7.20 -6.85
N LYS A 55 12.35 8.07 -5.90
CA LYS A 55 13.44 7.82 -4.95
C LYS A 55 12.96 7.08 -3.71
N VAL A 56 11.80 7.47 -3.21
CA VAL A 56 11.19 6.94 -1.99
C VAL A 56 9.71 6.70 -2.27
N LEU A 57 9.22 5.55 -1.82
CA LEU A 57 7.81 5.19 -1.79
C LEU A 57 7.39 4.88 -0.36
N THR A 58 6.17 5.27 -0.01
CA THR A 58 5.50 4.87 1.22
C THR A 58 4.51 3.74 0.93
N SER A 59 4.09 3.01 1.97
CA SER A 59 3.07 1.96 1.81
C SER A 59 1.74 2.47 1.22
N PRO A 60 1.24 3.68 1.58
CA PRO A 60 0.08 4.28 0.90
C PRO A 60 0.31 4.57 -0.58
N GLU A 61 1.41 5.20 -0.97
CA GLU A 61 1.72 5.54 -2.37
C GLU A 61 1.84 4.29 -3.24
N ILE A 62 2.47 3.23 -2.71
CA ILE A 62 2.52 1.92 -3.38
C ILE A 62 1.10 1.42 -3.68
N ARG A 63 0.19 1.51 -2.71
CA ARG A 63 -1.19 1.05 -2.88
C ARG A 63 -1.95 1.91 -3.89
N GLU A 64 -1.75 3.22 -3.89
CA GLU A 64 -2.33 4.12 -4.88
C GLU A 64 -1.89 3.76 -6.31
N LEU A 65 -0.58 3.55 -6.51
CA LEU A 65 -0.04 3.14 -7.80
C LEU A 65 -0.56 1.77 -8.25
N VAL A 66 -0.64 0.81 -7.33
CA VAL A 66 -1.22 -0.51 -7.61
C VAL A 66 -2.70 -0.40 -7.98
N CYS A 67 -3.49 0.38 -7.25
CA CYS A 67 -4.89 0.63 -7.59
C CYS A 67 -5.04 1.26 -8.98
N SER A 68 -4.14 2.17 -9.38
CA SER A 68 -4.11 2.71 -10.75
C SER A 68 -3.86 1.61 -11.78
N ILE A 69 -2.87 0.75 -11.56
CA ILE A 69 -2.53 -0.35 -12.47
C ILE A 69 -3.70 -1.34 -12.61
N LEU A 70 -4.35 -1.70 -11.49
CA LEU A 70 -5.51 -2.59 -11.50
C LEU A 70 -6.67 -1.99 -12.29
N LEU A 71 -6.93 -0.69 -12.12
CA LEU A 71 -7.96 0.04 -12.87
C LEU A 71 -7.66 0.04 -14.38
N GLU A 72 -6.43 0.36 -14.76
CA GLU A 72 -6.00 0.40 -16.17
C GLU A 72 -6.06 -0.97 -16.85
N LYS A 73 -5.86 -2.05 -16.09
CA LYS A 73 -5.99 -3.44 -16.57
C LYS A 73 -7.43 -3.95 -16.60
N GLY A 74 -8.42 -3.15 -16.19
CA GLY A 74 -9.83 -3.57 -16.10
C GLY A 74 -10.11 -4.59 -14.99
N LEU A 75 -9.24 -4.66 -13.97
CA LEU A 75 -9.34 -5.58 -12.85
C LEU A 75 -10.14 -4.94 -11.70
N ASP A 76 -11.37 -4.50 -11.98
CA ASP A 76 -12.15 -3.64 -11.08
C ASP A 76 -12.41 -4.28 -9.71
N LYS A 77 -12.70 -5.58 -9.68
CA LYS A 77 -12.97 -6.30 -8.42
C LYS A 77 -11.74 -6.33 -7.53
N ALA A 78 -10.57 -6.64 -8.09
CA ALA A 78 -9.30 -6.59 -7.37
C ALA A 78 -9.00 -5.16 -6.92
N ARG A 79 -9.26 -4.14 -7.75
CA ARG A 79 -9.11 -2.72 -7.40
C ARG A 79 -9.96 -2.33 -6.20
N PHE A 80 -11.23 -2.72 -6.17
CA PHE A 80 -12.13 -2.49 -5.03
C PHE A 80 -11.63 -3.22 -3.77
N ARG A 81 -11.19 -4.49 -3.90
CA ARG A 81 -10.63 -5.27 -2.78
C ARG A 81 -9.36 -4.67 -2.20
N TYR A 82 -8.53 -4.05 -3.05
CA TYR A 82 -7.25 -3.46 -2.67
C TYR A 82 -7.35 -1.99 -2.23
N THR A 83 -8.54 -1.37 -2.29
CA THR A 83 -8.73 0.04 -1.93
C THR A 83 -8.44 0.31 -0.45
N ARG A 84 -8.10 1.56 -0.11
CA ARG A 84 -7.95 2.02 1.27
C ARG A 84 -9.17 2.84 1.70
N LEU A 85 -9.63 2.64 2.93
CA LEU A 85 -10.72 3.37 3.59
C LEU A 85 -10.21 3.98 4.91
N GLY A 86 -9.04 4.62 4.88
CA GLY A 86 -8.21 4.92 6.06
C GLY A 86 -7.33 3.74 6.49
N LEU A 87 -7.76 2.51 6.22
CA LEU A 87 -7.01 1.25 6.33
C LEU A 87 -7.30 0.40 5.09
N PRO A 88 -6.46 -0.61 4.76
CA PRO A 88 -6.78 -1.52 3.65
C PRO A 88 -8.18 -2.10 3.81
N PHE A 89 -8.97 -2.17 2.73
CA PHE A 89 -10.31 -2.74 2.76
C PHE A 89 -10.30 -4.14 3.37
N TYR A 90 -9.29 -4.95 3.04
CA TYR A 90 -9.07 -6.27 3.63
C TYR A 90 -9.04 -6.26 5.17
N ASP A 91 -8.32 -5.31 5.77
CA ASP A 91 -8.23 -5.19 7.22
C ASP A 91 -9.54 -4.64 7.82
N PHE A 92 -10.20 -3.73 7.12
CA PHE A 92 -11.50 -3.21 7.52
C PHE A 92 -12.59 -4.28 7.50
N ASP A 93 -12.62 -5.11 6.46
CA ASP A 93 -13.58 -6.21 6.31
C ASP A 93 -13.43 -7.25 7.43
N LYS A 94 -12.17 -7.56 7.80
CA LYS A 94 -11.86 -8.38 8.98
C LYS A 94 -12.33 -7.74 10.27
N LEU A 95 -12.12 -6.43 10.43
CA LEU A 95 -12.59 -5.70 11.60
C LEU A 95 -14.12 -5.71 11.68
N MET A 96 -14.82 -5.52 10.57
CA MET A 96 -16.28 -5.58 10.54
C MET A 96 -16.80 -6.96 10.96
N SER A 97 -16.11 -8.02 10.52
CA SER A 97 -16.41 -9.41 10.84
C SER A 97 -15.93 -9.86 12.23
N SER A 98 -15.23 -9.02 13.00
CA SER A 98 -14.74 -9.39 14.32
C SER A 98 -15.84 -9.29 15.40
N SER A 99 -15.62 -9.99 16.51
CA SER A 99 -16.48 -9.95 17.70
C SER A 99 -16.31 -8.68 18.55
N GLU A 100 -15.51 -7.71 18.09
CA GLU A 100 -15.34 -6.42 18.75
C GLU A 100 -16.67 -5.64 18.73
N ASN A 101 -16.91 -4.83 19.76
CA ASN A 101 -18.05 -3.92 19.77
C ASN A 101 -17.79 -2.67 18.90
N GLU A 102 -18.82 -1.87 18.67
CA GLU A 102 -18.72 -0.70 17.78
C GLU A 102 -17.69 0.34 18.26
N ASP A 103 -17.58 0.57 19.58
CA ASP A 103 -16.62 1.52 20.14
C ASP A 103 -15.17 1.05 19.98
N GLN A 104 -14.92 -0.25 20.18
CA GLN A 104 -13.61 -0.87 19.91
C GLN A 104 -13.24 -0.75 18.43
N LYS A 105 -14.18 -1.03 17.52
CA LYS A 105 -13.98 -0.89 16.07
C LYS A 105 -13.65 0.56 15.70
N LYS A 106 -14.42 1.53 16.20
CA LYS A 106 -14.19 2.96 15.99
C LYS A 106 -12.82 3.39 16.51
N GLN A 107 -12.45 2.97 17.72
CA GLN A 107 -11.16 3.27 18.31
C GLN A 107 -10.02 2.74 17.44
N ARG A 108 -10.11 1.50 16.97
CA ARG A 108 -9.07 0.89 16.12
C ARG A 108 -8.91 1.60 14.78
N VAL A 109 -10.00 1.94 14.12
CA VAL A 109 -9.98 2.72 12.87
C VAL A 109 -9.34 4.08 13.11
N PHE A 110 -9.78 4.79 14.16
CA PHE A 110 -9.27 6.11 14.49
C PHE A 110 -7.77 6.07 14.83
N SER A 111 -7.32 5.10 15.63
CA SER A 111 -5.90 4.94 15.97
C SER A 111 -5.03 4.68 14.75
N GLN A 112 -5.51 3.89 13.77
CA GLN A 112 -4.78 3.65 12.53
C GLN A 112 -4.64 4.93 11.69
N ILE A 113 -5.73 5.71 11.57
CA ILE A 113 -5.71 6.99 10.84
C ILE A 113 -4.79 7.99 11.55
N GLN A 114 -4.84 8.08 12.88
CA GLN A 114 -3.95 8.94 13.67
C GLN A 114 -2.48 8.57 13.47
N TYR A 115 -2.17 7.28 13.42
CA TYR A 115 -0.82 6.79 13.16
C TYR A 115 -0.32 7.24 11.77
N GLU A 116 -1.11 7.03 10.72
CA GLU A 116 -0.76 7.50 9.36
C GLU A 116 -0.59 9.01 9.29
N TYR A 117 -1.45 9.77 9.97
CA TYR A 117 -1.36 11.22 10.05
C TYR A 117 -0.02 11.67 10.68
N GLU A 118 0.41 11.06 11.79
CA GLU A 118 1.68 11.42 12.43
C GLU A 118 2.91 11.04 11.57
N GLU A 119 2.86 9.92 10.84
CA GLU A 119 3.91 9.55 9.89
C GLU A 119 4.04 10.56 8.74
N ILE A 120 2.92 10.96 8.14
CA ILE A 120 2.91 12.00 7.09
C ILE A 120 3.46 13.32 7.66
N LYS A 121 3.08 13.69 8.89
CA LYS A 121 3.59 14.90 9.54
C LYS A 121 5.11 14.85 9.80
N LYS A 122 5.70 13.67 10.03
CA LYS A 122 7.16 13.51 10.09
C LYS A 122 7.79 13.75 8.72
N ILE A 123 7.30 13.07 7.69
CA ILE A 123 7.79 13.23 6.31
C ILE A 123 7.74 14.69 5.86
N LEU A 124 6.60 15.37 6.10
CA LEU A 124 6.42 16.78 5.76
C LEU A 124 7.37 17.73 6.51
N ARG A 125 7.87 17.35 7.69
CA ARG A 125 8.90 18.13 8.41
C ARG A 125 10.27 17.94 7.78
N ASP A 126 10.59 16.73 7.35
CA ASP A 126 11.89 16.41 6.75
C ASP A 126 12.02 17.00 5.33
N LEU A 127 10.92 17.12 4.59
CA LEU A 127 10.87 17.76 3.27
C LEU A 127 11.00 19.29 3.29
N LYS A 128 10.87 19.94 4.46
CA LYS A 128 10.96 21.42 4.60
C LYS A 128 12.39 21.92 4.85
N LYS A 129 13.41 21.07 4.68
CA LYS A 129 14.83 21.42 4.68
C LYS A 129 15.40 21.36 3.27
#